data_AF-A0A963HJI6-F1
#
_entry.id   AF-A0A963HJI6-F1
#
_cell.length_a   1.000
_cell.length_b   1.000
_cell.length_c   1.000
_cell.angle_alpha   90.00
_cell.angle_beta   90.00
_cell.angle_gamma   90.00
#
_symmetry.space_group_name_H-M   'P 1'
#
loop_
_entity.id
_entity.type
_entity.pdbx_description
1 polymer ?
#
loop_
_entity_poly.entity_id
_entity_poly.type
_entity_poly.pdbx_seq_one_letter_code
_entity_poly.pdbx_strand_id
1 'polypeptide(L)'
;MFAAHFSAFELQPLPDGASTILRMLAAQTPNWAEIALVAARDPALSLALLMADPLGAGELQDGLNAALRRRLERLGTDLLRAWLLGLGHVGNAPDETPDAALLRAECALHLAIETDYPRPDEAYLAGLWYGLPRSAQWIAGRRPTLPALVADCGLPASLADALELEDVDPIAGGAMHPLLTLLAAARRLAGADWQERIDEAAGLTGLES
;
A
#
# COMPACT_ATOMS: atom_id res chain seq x y z
N MET A 1 17.40 9.86 -16.58
CA MET A 1 18.11 8.57 -16.59
C MET A 1 17.79 7.91 -15.26
N PHE A 2 16.83 6.97 -15.23
CA PHE A 2 16.50 6.26 -13.99
C PHE A 2 17.73 5.46 -13.58
N ALA A 3 18.35 5.83 -12.45
CA ALA A 3 19.47 5.07 -11.91
C ALA A 3 18.92 3.69 -11.51
N ALA A 4 19.32 2.66 -12.23
CA ALA A 4 18.83 1.31 -12.04
C ALA A 4 19.36 0.72 -10.72
N HIS A 5 18.70 1.05 -9.61
CA HIS A 5 18.68 0.22 -8.40
C HIS A 5 17.50 -0.78 -8.44
N PHE A 6 17.02 -1.13 -9.64
CA PHE A 6 15.86 -2.02 -9.89
C PHE A 6 16.03 -3.47 -9.38
N SER A 7 17.20 -3.83 -8.84
CA SER A 7 17.54 -5.21 -8.41
C SER A 7 17.28 -5.49 -6.92
N ALA A 8 16.59 -4.61 -6.19
CA ALA A 8 16.28 -4.82 -4.77
C ALA A 8 14.90 -5.47 -4.51
N PHE A 9 14.06 -5.64 -5.54
CA PHE A 9 12.65 -6.04 -5.42
C PHE A 9 12.41 -7.46 -5.95
N GLU A 10 11.97 -8.36 -5.07
CA GLU A 10 11.29 -9.62 -5.42
C GLU A 10 9.79 -9.59 -5.04
N LEU A 11 9.27 -8.44 -4.58
CA LEU A 11 7.83 -8.28 -4.39
C LEU A 11 7.14 -8.30 -5.76
N GLN A 12 6.36 -9.34 -5.99
CA GLN A 12 5.65 -9.54 -7.24
C GLN A 12 4.27 -8.90 -7.17
N PRO A 13 3.90 -8.06 -8.16
CA PRO A 13 2.51 -7.66 -8.35
C PRO A 13 1.59 -8.88 -8.40
N LEU A 14 0.36 -8.68 -7.98
CA LEU A 14 -0.69 -9.68 -8.04
C LEU A 14 -0.88 -10.12 -9.50
N PRO A 15 -0.87 -11.43 -9.80
CA PRO A 15 -0.94 -11.94 -11.17
C PRO A 15 -2.15 -11.40 -11.96
N ASP A 16 -3.30 -11.30 -11.30
CA ASP A 16 -4.54 -10.81 -11.90
C ASP A 16 -4.48 -9.31 -12.20
N GLY A 17 -3.86 -8.53 -11.32
CA GLY A 17 -3.61 -7.10 -11.49
C GLY A 17 -2.65 -6.86 -12.66
N ALA A 18 -1.51 -7.55 -12.68
CA ALA A 18 -0.53 -7.48 -13.75
C ALA A 18 -1.14 -7.87 -15.11
N SER A 19 -1.91 -8.97 -15.16
CA SER A 19 -2.60 -9.42 -16.37
C SER A 19 -3.64 -8.41 -16.86
N THR A 20 -4.34 -7.75 -15.93
CA THR A 20 -5.32 -6.70 -16.26
C THR A 20 -4.63 -5.47 -16.83
N ILE A 21 -3.52 -5.03 -16.23
CA ILE A 21 -2.72 -3.92 -16.76
C ILE A 21 -2.15 -4.27 -18.15
N LEU A 22 -1.59 -5.46 -18.34
CA LEU A 22 -1.05 -5.88 -19.64
C LEU A 22 -2.12 -5.86 -20.75
N ARG A 23 -3.37 -6.27 -20.43
CA ARG A 23 -4.50 -6.17 -21.36
C ARG A 23 -4.84 -4.71 -21.68
N MET A 24 -4.85 -3.82 -20.68
CA MET A 24 -5.11 -2.39 -20.89
C MET A 24 -4.01 -1.71 -21.71
N LEU A 25 -2.74 -2.10 -21.53
CA LEU A 25 -1.59 -1.61 -22.30
C LEU A 25 -1.57 -2.10 -23.75
N ALA A 26 -2.39 -3.08 -24.11
CA ALA A 26 -2.52 -3.56 -25.50
C ALA A 26 -3.46 -2.66 -26.34
N ALA A 27 -4.26 -1.78 -25.71
CA ALA A 27 -5.06 -0.80 -26.42
C ALA A 27 -4.20 0.29 -27.08
N GLN A 28 -4.70 0.86 -28.18
CA GLN A 28 -4.03 1.96 -28.91
C GLN A 28 -3.83 3.21 -28.04
N THR A 29 -4.76 3.47 -27.13
CA THR A 29 -4.69 4.54 -26.14
C THR A 29 -4.90 3.95 -24.74
N PRO A 30 -3.82 3.69 -23.98
CA PRO A 30 -3.95 3.14 -22.64
C PRO A 30 -4.73 4.08 -21.72
N ASN A 31 -5.71 3.53 -21.00
CA ASN A 31 -6.42 4.29 -19.98
C ASN A 31 -5.59 4.31 -18.68
N TRP A 32 -4.75 5.33 -18.55
CA TRP A 32 -3.86 5.47 -17.40
C TRP A 32 -4.57 5.66 -16.07
N ALA A 33 -5.81 6.18 -16.07
CA ALA A 33 -6.59 6.31 -14.85
C ALA A 33 -7.00 4.92 -14.32
N GLU A 34 -7.47 4.02 -15.19
CA GLU A 34 -7.81 2.64 -14.82
C GLU A 34 -6.57 1.82 -14.45
N ILE A 35 -5.46 2.00 -15.17
CA ILE A 35 -4.19 1.35 -14.81
C ILE A 35 -3.74 1.81 -13.41
N ALA A 36 -3.89 3.09 -13.08
CA ALA A 36 -3.56 3.61 -11.75
C ALA A 36 -4.46 3.03 -10.65
N LEU A 37 -5.76 2.82 -10.90
CA LEU A 37 -6.66 2.15 -9.96
C LEU A 37 -6.23 0.72 -9.66
N VAL A 38 -5.84 -0.04 -10.71
CA VAL A 38 -5.33 -1.41 -10.51
C VAL A 38 -4.00 -1.38 -9.75
N ALA A 39 -3.11 -0.44 -10.06
CA ALA A 39 -1.84 -0.29 -9.37
C ALA A 39 -1.98 0.14 -7.91
N ALA A 40 -2.94 1.00 -7.58
CA ALA A 40 -3.20 1.45 -6.22
C ALA A 40 -3.66 0.33 -5.30
N ARG A 41 -4.38 -0.67 -5.85
CA ARG A 41 -4.89 -1.83 -5.11
C ARG A 41 -3.89 -2.97 -4.94
N ASP A 42 -2.72 -2.83 -5.55
CA ASP A 42 -1.67 -3.84 -5.51
C ASP A 42 -0.54 -3.37 -4.58
N PRO A 43 -0.31 -4.04 -3.44
CA PRO A 43 0.70 -3.63 -2.47
C PRO A 43 2.12 -3.56 -3.07
N ALA A 44 2.50 -4.56 -3.87
CA ALA A 44 3.84 -4.66 -4.45
C ALA A 44 4.06 -3.62 -5.56
N LEU A 45 3.07 -3.48 -6.45
CA LEU A 45 3.13 -2.54 -7.57
C LEU A 45 3.07 -1.09 -7.10
N SER A 46 2.19 -0.74 -6.16
CA SER A 46 2.12 0.60 -5.58
C SER A 46 3.45 0.98 -4.91
N LEU A 47 4.02 0.09 -4.08
CA LEU A 47 5.32 0.31 -3.45
C LEU A 47 6.42 0.51 -4.49
N ALA A 48 6.52 -0.39 -5.47
CA ALA A 48 7.58 -0.33 -6.47
C ALA A 48 7.50 0.92 -7.35
N LEU A 49 6.30 1.40 -7.69
CA LEU A 49 6.11 2.67 -8.40
C LEU A 49 6.57 3.87 -7.56
N LEU A 50 6.24 3.89 -6.27
CA LEU A 50 6.65 4.97 -5.35
C LEU A 50 8.15 4.94 -5.05
N MET A 51 8.79 3.77 -5.09
CA MET A 51 10.25 3.68 -4.95
C MET A 51 11.02 4.06 -6.21
N ALA A 52 10.45 3.80 -7.38
CA ALA A 52 11.05 4.21 -8.65
C ALA A 52 10.97 5.74 -8.87
N ASP A 53 9.92 6.37 -8.34
CA ASP A 53 9.67 7.81 -8.42
C ASP A 53 8.98 8.28 -7.12
N PRO A 54 9.73 8.73 -6.10
CA PRO A 54 9.19 9.09 -4.78
C PRO A 54 8.15 10.20 -4.83
N LEU A 55 7.23 10.24 -3.85
CA LEU A 55 6.22 11.31 -3.75
C LEU A 55 6.88 12.67 -3.49
N GLY A 56 6.49 13.67 -4.29
CA GLY A 56 6.77 15.07 -3.98
C GLY A 56 5.89 15.61 -2.85
N ALA A 57 6.31 16.74 -2.27
CA ALA A 57 5.52 17.43 -1.26
C ALA A 57 4.14 17.84 -1.83
N GLY A 58 3.06 17.49 -1.14
CA GLY A 58 1.70 17.82 -1.59
C GLY A 58 1.07 16.80 -2.54
N GLU A 59 1.84 15.85 -3.11
CA GLU A 59 1.31 14.98 -4.15
C GLU A 59 0.25 14.00 -3.66
N LEU A 60 0.36 13.53 -2.41
CA LEU A 60 -0.60 12.59 -1.84
C LEU A 60 -1.92 13.29 -1.50
N GLN A 61 -1.89 14.59 -1.22
CA GLN A 61 -3.09 15.41 -0.99
C GLN A 61 -3.94 15.56 -2.25
N ASP A 62 -3.33 15.46 -3.44
CA ASP A 62 -4.04 15.43 -4.72
C ASP A 62 -4.70 14.07 -5.02
N GLY A 63 -4.43 13.04 -4.21
CA GLY A 63 -4.93 11.69 -4.36
C GLY A 63 -3.88 10.68 -4.81
N LEU A 64 -3.85 9.51 -4.15
CA LEU A 64 -2.95 8.40 -4.50
C LEU A 64 -3.05 7.98 -5.98
N ASN A 65 -4.27 7.85 -6.50
CA ASN A 65 -4.50 7.47 -7.89
C ASN A 65 -3.90 8.49 -8.89
N ALA A 66 -4.01 9.79 -8.59
CA ALA A 66 -3.41 10.82 -9.42
C ALA A 66 -1.88 10.76 -9.37
N ALA A 67 -1.31 10.54 -8.19
CA ALA A 67 0.13 10.38 -8.01
C ALA A 67 0.68 9.15 -8.77
N LEU A 68 0.03 7.99 -8.66
CA LEU A 68 0.44 6.79 -9.39
C LEU A 68 0.24 6.92 -10.90
N ARG A 69 -0.85 7.56 -11.34
CA ARG A 69 -1.08 7.84 -12.76
C ARG A 69 0.05 8.65 -13.38
N ARG A 70 0.50 9.73 -12.73
CA ARG A 70 1.63 10.56 -13.22
C ARG A 70 2.91 9.74 -13.40
N ARG A 71 3.15 8.78 -12.51
CA ARG A 71 4.30 7.86 -12.55
C ARG A 71 4.19 6.88 -13.69
N LEU A 72 3.02 6.26 -13.85
CA LEU A 72 2.72 5.31 -14.92
C LEU A 72 2.83 5.97 -16.31
N GLU A 73 2.28 7.19 -16.47
CA GLU A 73 2.39 7.96 -17.71
C GLU A 73 3.86 8.28 -18.06
N ARG A 74 4.68 8.60 -17.05
CA ARG A 74 6.11 8.89 -17.24
C ARG A 74 6.93 7.63 -17.55
N LEU A 75 6.59 6.51 -16.92
CA LEU A 75 7.21 5.21 -17.20
C LEU A 75 6.90 4.78 -18.65
N GLY A 76 5.66 5.02 -19.09
CA GLY A 76 5.19 4.73 -20.43
C GLY A 76 4.91 3.25 -20.66
N THR A 77 4.23 2.97 -21.77
CA THR A 77 3.67 1.65 -22.08
C THR A 77 4.73 0.55 -22.18
N ASP A 78 5.82 0.81 -22.90
CA ASP A 78 6.78 -0.24 -23.24
C ASP A 78 7.64 -0.66 -22.05
N LEU A 79 8.06 0.30 -21.23
CA LEU A 79 8.83 0.02 -20.02
C LEU A 79 7.95 -0.67 -18.97
N LEU A 80 6.70 -0.23 -18.78
CA LEU A 80 5.76 -0.91 -17.89
C LEU A 80 5.49 -2.34 -18.34
N ARG A 81 5.29 -2.57 -19.66
CA ARG A 81 5.08 -3.91 -20.21
C ARG A 81 6.32 -4.79 -20.00
N ALA A 82 7.50 -4.27 -20.31
CA ALA A 82 8.76 -4.99 -20.09
C ALA A 82 8.97 -5.32 -18.61
N TRP A 83 8.63 -4.39 -17.72
CA TRP A 83 8.73 -4.59 -16.28
C TRP A 83 7.76 -5.68 -15.79
N LEU A 84 6.47 -5.59 -16.12
CA LEU A 84 5.46 -6.59 -15.73
C LEU A 84 5.77 -8.00 -16.27
N LEU A 85 6.31 -8.10 -17.49
CA LEU A 85 6.75 -9.38 -18.07
C LEU A 85 8.05 -9.90 -17.45
N GLY A 86 8.96 -9.01 -17.07
CA GLY A 86 10.27 -9.33 -16.52
C GLY A 86 10.25 -9.76 -15.05
N LEU A 87 9.20 -9.41 -14.31
CA LEU A 87 9.08 -9.77 -12.89
C LEU A 87 9.01 -11.28 -12.66
N GLY A 88 8.48 -12.05 -13.61
CA GLY A 88 8.25 -13.49 -13.45
C GLY A 88 7.24 -13.76 -12.33
N HIS A 89 6.31 -14.69 -12.53
CA HIS A 89 5.37 -15.06 -11.46
C HIS A 89 5.92 -16.31 -10.78
N VAL A 90 6.88 -16.12 -9.88
CA VAL A 90 7.37 -17.22 -9.05
C VAL A 90 6.25 -17.50 -8.06
N GLY A 91 5.58 -18.64 -8.22
CA GLY A 91 4.32 -19.00 -7.56
C GLY A 91 4.37 -19.18 -6.04
N ASN A 92 5.04 -18.29 -5.32
CA ASN A 92 4.94 -18.19 -3.88
C ASN A 92 3.60 -17.54 -3.56
N ALA A 93 2.72 -18.33 -2.94
CA ALA A 93 1.48 -17.80 -2.37
C ALA A 93 1.84 -16.66 -1.41
N PRO A 94 1.15 -15.50 -1.49
CA PRO A 94 1.36 -14.44 -0.53
C PRO A 94 1.00 -14.95 0.88
N ASP A 95 1.78 -14.54 1.89
CA ASP A 95 1.56 -14.92 3.29
C ASP A 95 0.20 -14.41 3.81
N GLU A 96 -0.32 -13.35 3.20
CA GLU A 96 -1.64 -12.76 3.42
C GLU A 96 -2.48 -12.85 2.14
N THR A 97 -3.80 -13.09 2.25
CA THR A 97 -4.67 -13.03 1.08
C THR A 97 -4.73 -11.59 0.53
N PRO A 98 -4.62 -11.39 -0.79
CA PRO A 98 -4.70 -10.05 -1.38
C PRO A 98 -5.97 -9.28 -0.99
N ASP A 99 -7.08 -10.00 -0.83
CA ASP A 99 -8.36 -9.44 -0.40
C ASP A 99 -8.31 -8.90 1.03
N ALA A 100 -7.56 -9.53 1.94
CA ALA A 100 -7.42 -9.04 3.31
C ALA A 100 -6.62 -7.75 3.39
N ALA A 101 -5.54 -7.64 2.60
CA ALA A 101 -4.75 -6.41 2.51
C ALA A 101 -5.58 -5.26 1.92
N LEU A 102 -6.34 -5.53 0.86
CA LEU A 102 -7.22 -4.53 0.26
C LEU A 102 -8.37 -4.14 1.20
N LEU A 103 -9.04 -5.10 1.84
CA LEU A 103 -10.09 -4.81 2.81
C LEU A 103 -9.58 -3.95 3.97
N ARG A 104 -8.38 -4.25 4.49
CA ARG A 104 -7.74 -3.43 5.52
C ARG A 104 -7.45 -2.01 5.02
N ALA A 105 -6.97 -1.86 3.80
CA ALA A 105 -6.70 -0.55 3.20
C ALA A 105 -7.98 0.29 3.07
N GLU A 106 -9.06 -0.31 2.56
CA GLU A 106 -10.35 0.36 2.42
C GLU A 106 -10.96 0.71 3.80
N CYS A 107 -10.88 -0.19 4.79
CA CYS A 107 -11.28 0.12 6.16
C CYS A 107 -10.46 1.29 6.74
N ALA A 108 -9.14 1.30 6.57
CA ALA A 108 -8.29 2.37 7.09
C ALA A 108 -8.60 3.72 6.42
N LEU A 109 -8.87 3.72 5.11
CA LEU A 109 -9.30 4.90 4.36
C LEU A 109 -10.61 5.46 4.90
N HIS A 110 -11.63 4.60 5.04
CA HIS A 110 -12.94 5.04 5.52
C HIS A 110 -12.90 5.51 6.95
N LEU A 111 -12.20 4.81 7.84
CA LEU A 111 -12.00 5.27 9.22
C LEU A 111 -11.30 6.62 9.25
N ALA A 112 -10.25 6.82 8.44
CA ALA A 112 -9.57 8.10 8.35
C ALA A 112 -10.51 9.24 7.92
N ILE A 113 -11.41 9.00 6.97
CA ILE A 113 -12.41 9.97 6.54
C ILE A 113 -13.38 10.29 7.68
N GLU A 114 -13.95 9.27 8.32
CA GLU A 114 -14.95 9.44 9.38
C GLU A 114 -14.38 10.07 10.65
N THR A 115 -13.08 9.92 10.92
CA THR A 115 -12.41 10.55 12.07
C THR A 115 -11.72 11.88 11.72
N ASP A 116 -11.98 12.46 10.55
CA ASP A 116 -11.33 13.69 10.06
C ASP A 116 -9.78 13.64 10.08
N TYR A 117 -9.20 12.46 9.85
CA TYR A 117 -7.75 12.30 9.75
C TYR A 117 -7.25 13.02 8.49
N PRO A 118 -6.23 13.91 8.60
CA PRO A 118 -5.86 14.84 7.52
C PRO A 118 -5.27 14.18 6.26
N ARG A 119 -4.97 12.88 6.30
CA ARG A 119 -4.26 12.16 5.21
C ARG A 119 -4.86 10.77 4.97
N PRO A 120 -6.09 10.68 4.43
CA PRO A 120 -6.77 9.40 4.25
C PRO A 120 -5.99 8.41 3.35
N ASP A 121 -5.32 8.90 2.30
CA ASP A 121 -4.47 8.05 1.45
C ASP A 121 -3.22 7.50 2.17
N GLU A 122 -2.71 8.19 3.19
CA GLU A 122 -1.66 7.66 4.06
C GLU A 122 -2.19 6.48 4.89
N ALA A 123 -3.43 6.57 5.39
CA ALA A 123 -4.10 5.48 6.09
C ALA A 123 -4.39 4.29 5.16
N TYR A 124 -4.82 4.55 3.93
CA TYR A 124 -4.98 3.53 2.90
C TYR A 124 -3.68 2.76 2.65
N LEU A 125 -2.58 3.47 2.39
CA LEU A 125 -1.26 2.86 2.16
C LEU A 125 -0.78 2.09 3.40
N ALA A 126 -1.03 2.59 4.61
CA ALA A 126 -0.71 1.88 5.85
C ALA A 126 -1.44 0.53 5.94
N GLY A 127 -2.72 0.50 5.60
CA GLY A 127 -3.51 -0.74 5.56
C GLY A 127 -3.04 -1.70 4.46
N LEU A 128 -2.80 -1.18 3.26
CA LEU A 128 -2.38 -1.97 2.10
C LEU A 128 -1.01 -2.61 2.31
N TRP A 129 -0.06 -1.85 2.88
CA TRP A 129 1.31 -2.28 3.05
C TRP A 129 1.58 -2.99 4.37
N TYR A 130 0.60 -3.11 5.27
CA TYR A 130 0.80 -3.71 6.60
C TYR A 130 1.46 -5.10 6.56
N GLY A 131 1.09 -5.95 5.61
CA GLY A 131 1.67 -7.29 5.43
C GLY A 131 3.05 -7.30 4.76
N LEU A 132 3.39 -6.27 3.98
CA LEU A 132 4.59 -6.25 3.14
C LEU A 132 5.91 -6.43 3.91
N PRO A 133 6.15 -5.76 5.04
CA PRO A 133 7.39 -5.95 5.78
C PRO A 133 7.56 -7.41 6.20
N ARG A 134 6.47 -8.10 6.53
CA ARG A 134 6.48 -9.46 7.05
C ARG A 134 6.56 -10.52 5.94
N SER A 135 6.46 -10.11 4.68
CA SER A 135 6.43 -11.04 3.55
C SER A 135 7.73 -11.82 3.39
N ALA A 136 7.62 -13.12 3.11
CA ALA A 136 8.75 -13.97 2.73
C ALA A 136 9.32 -13.63 1.33
N GLN A 137 8.66 -12.75 0.56
CA GLN A 137 9.05 -12.37 -0.80
C GLN A 137 10.21 -11.36 -0.87
N TRP A 138 10.75 -10.93 0.28
CA TRP A 138 11.98 -10.13 0.29
C TRP A 138 13.21 -11.03 0.07
N ILE A 139 14.13 -10.61 -0.80
CA ILE A 139 15.43 -11.28 -0.94
C ILE A 139 16.15 -11.32 0.41
N ALA A 140 16.53 -12.52 0.84
CA ALA A 140 17.36 -12.72 2.02
C ALA A 140 18.65 -11.88 1.92
N GLY A 141 18.78 -10.88 2.79
CA GLY A 141 19.97 -10.02 2.91
C GLY A 141 19.83 -8.57 2.42
N ARG A 142 18.67 -8.15 1.87
CA ARG A 142 18.45 -6.75 1.42
C ARG A 142 17.18 -6.07 1.92
N ARG A 143 16.46 -6.64 2.88
CA ARG A 143 15.27 -5.99 3.44
C ARG A 143 15.66 -4.61 4.02
N PRO A 144 15.20 -3.48 3.43
CA PRO A 144 15.46 -2.17 3.99
C PRO A 144 14.74 -2.05 5.34
N THR A 145 15.25 -1.17 6.22
CA THR A 145 14.49 -0.80 7.42
C THR A 145 13.21 -0.09 6.99
N LEU A 146 12.13 -0.25 7.77
CA LEU A 146 10.85 0.38 7.44
C LEU A 146 10.93 1.91 7.30
N PRO A 147 11.66 2.63 8.18
CA PRO A 147 11.88 4.05 8.00
C PRO A 147 12.59 4.41 6.70
N ALA A 148 13.59 3.61 6.27
CA ALA A 148 14.28 3.85 5.01
C ALA A 148 13.36 3.59 3.81
N LEU A 149 12.59 2.49 3.83
CA LEU A 149 11.63 2.15 2.78
C LEU A 149 10.58 3.24 2.57
N VAL A 150 10.00 3.73 3.67
CA VAL A 150 8.98 4.79 3.66
C VAL A 150 9.58 6.11 3.19
N ALA A 151 10.78 6.46 3.66
CA ALA A 151 11.49 7.65 3.21
C ALA A 151 11.82 7.61 1.72
N ASP A 152 12.26 6.45 1.21
CA ASP A 152 12.52 6.22 -0.22
C ASP A 152 11.25 6.35 -1.08
N CYS A 153 10.06 6.24 -0.50
CA CYS A 153 8.79 6.51 -1.18
C CYS A 153 8.33 7.97 -1.08
N GLY A 154 9.06 8.83 -0.35
CA GLY A 154 8.65 10.21 -0.08
C GLY A 154 7.49 10.32 0.93
N LEU A 155 7.30 9.30 1.76
CA LEU A 155 6.20 9.21 2.74
C LEU A 155 6.66 9.61 4.15
N PRO A 156 5.74 10.03 5.03
CA PRO A 156 6.09 10.49 6.38
C PRO A 156 6.50 9.33 7.30
N ALA A 157 7.37 9.61 8.28
CA ALA A 157 7.85 8.60 9.24
C ALA A 157 6.72 7.95 10.07
N SER A 158 5.59 8.65 10.27
CA SER A 158 4.38 8.11 10.90
C SER A 158 3.90 6.81 10.24
N LEU A 159 4.07 6.68 8.93
CA LEU A 159 3.73 5.48 8.20
C LEU A 159 4.66 4.31 8.56
N ALA A 160 5.96 4.57 8.72
CA ALA A 160 6.92 3.54 9.12
C ALA A 160 6.59 3.02 10.53
N ASP A 161 6.32 3.92 11.46
CA ASP A 161 5.91 3.58 12.83
C ASP A 161 4.62 2.73 12.82
N ALA A 162 3.67 3.05 11.93
CA ALA A 162 2.44 2.28 11.76
C ALA A 162 2.66 0.87 11.20
N LEU A 163 3.60 0.72 10.26
CA LEU A 163 3.96 -0.58 9.68
C LEU A 163 4.76 -1.46 10.66
N GLU A 164 5.52 -0.83 11.57
CA GLU A 164 6.26 -1.52 12.64
C GLU A 164 5.35 -2.03 13.76
N LEU A 165 4.11 -1.54 13.87
CA LEU A 165 3.17 -1.95 14.91
C LEU A 165 2.91 -3.48 14.87
N GLU A 166 3.38 -4.19 15.88
CA GLU A 166 3.15 -5.63 16.10
C GLU A 166 2.18 -5.82 17.26
N ASP A 167 0.90 -6.15 16.99
CA ASP A 167 -0.12 -6.56 17.98
C ASP A 167 -0.16 -5.78 19.32
N VAL A 168 0.37 -4.56 19.35
CA VAL A 168 0.39 -3.72 20.53
C VAL A 168 -0.99 -3.09 20.64
N ASP A 169 -1.59 -3.24 21.82
CA ASP A 169 -2.81 -2.53 22.17
C ASP A 169 -2.57 -1.02 22.11
N PRO A 170 -3.19 -0.28 21.17
CA PRO A 170 -2.91 1.15 20.98
C PRO A 170 -3.26 1.98 22.22
N ILE A 171 -4.10 1.42 23.10
CA ILE A 171 -4.65 2.09 24.28
C ILE A 171 -3.59 2.18 25.40
N ALA A 172 -2.59 1.29 25.42
CA ALA A 172 -1.59 1.23 26.50
C ALA A 172 -0.46 2.28 26.37
N GLY A 173 -0.39 3.02 25.26
CA GLY A 173 0.82 3.71 24.80
C GLY A 173 0.78 5.25 24.72
N GLY A 174 0.17 5.98 25.67
CA GLY A 174 0.30 7.45 25.71
C GLY A 174 -0.11 8.18 24.41
N ALA A 175 0.51 9.33 24.10
CA ALA A 175 0.21 10.13 22.90
C ALA A 175 0.76 9.47 21.62
N MET A 176 0.10 8.42 21.15
CA MET A 176 0.41 7.78 19.87
C MET A 176 -0.17 8.56 18.68
N HIS A 177 0.51 8.47 17.54
CA HIS A 177 0.03 9.07 16.29
C HIS A 177 -1.34 8.49 15.90
N PRO A 178 -2.34 9.30 15.48
CA PRO A 178 -3.70 8.81 15.16
C PRO A 178 -3.74 7.70 14.10
N LEU A 179 -2.76 7.66 13.19
CA LEU A 179 -2.64 6.59 12.20
C LEU A 179 -2.56 5.19 12.83
N LEU A 180 -1.95 5.07 14.02
CA LEU A 180 -1.81 3.78 14.72
C LEU A 180 -3.15 3.24 15.20
N THR A 181 -4.03 4.11 15.73
CA THR A 181 -5.36 3.70 16.19
C THR A 181 -6.25 3.34 15.00
N LEU A 182 -6.18 4.11 13.91
CA LEU A 182 -6.90 3.83 12.66
C LEU A 182 -6.50 2.48 12.07
N LEU A 183 -5.19 2.20 11.99
CA LEU A 183 -4.70 0.94 11.45
C LEU A 183 -5.09 -0.25 12.35
N ALA A 184 -5.03 -0.09 13.67
CA ALA A 184 -5.46 -1.12 14.61
C ALA A 184 -6.96 -1.42 14.54
N ALA A 185 -7.81 -0.41 14.32
CA ALA A 185 -9.23 -0.59 14.08
C ALA A 185 -9.49 -1.25 12.71
N ALA A 186 -8.82 -0.78 11.65
CA ALA A 186 -8.94 -1.37 10.32
C ALA A 186 -8.56 -2.86 10.28
N ARG A 187 -7.53 -3.27 11.05
CA ARG A 187 -7.17 -4.68 11.20
C ARG A 187 -8.26 -5.54 11.83
N ARG A 188 -8.99 -5.01 12.82
CA ARG A 188 -10.12 -5.70 13.45
C ARG A 188 -11.29 -5.84 12.48
N LEU A 189 -11.58 -4.79 11.72
CA LEU A 189 -12.66 -4.78 10.74
C LEU A 189 -12.39 -5.67 9.52
N ALA A 190 -11.12 -5.83 9.14
CA ALA A 190 -10.73 -6.72 8.04
C ALA A 190 -10.64 -8.20 8.45
N GLY A 191 -10.81 -8.52 9.75
CA GLY A 191 -10.79 -9.89 10.27
C GLY A 191 -12.06 -10.67 9.94
N ALA A 192 -11.98 -12.00 9.89
CA ALA A 192 -13.15 -12.86 9.67
C ALA A 192 -14.18 -12.78 10.80
N ASP A 193 -13.73 -12.39 12.00
CA ASP A 193 -14.49 -12.21 13.24
C ASP A 193 -14.82 -10.73 13.52
N TRP A 194 -14.89 -9.88 12.49
CA TRP A 194 -15.06 -8.44 12.65
C TRP A 194 -16.30 -8.05 13.45
N GLN A 195 -17.40 -8.82 13.38
CA GLN A 195 -18.61 -8.56 14.14
C GLN A 195 -18.38 -8.64 15.66
N GLU A 196 -17.50 -9.54 16.09
CA GLU A 196 -17.14 -9.69 17.51
C GLU A 196 -16.20 -8.57 17.99
N ARG A 197 -15.56 -7.88 17.04
CA ARG A 197 -14.55 -6.84 17.30
C ARG A 197 -15.02 -5.42 16.96
N ILE A 198 -16.31 -5.24 16.63
CA ILE A 198 -16.84 -3.94 16.22
C ILE A 198 -16.76 -2.92 17.35
N ASP A 199 -17.08 -3.32 18.58
CA ASP A 199 -17.01 -2.45 19.76
C ASP A 199 -15.56 -2.06 20.10
N GLU A 200 -14.60 -2.96 19.87
CA GLU A 200 -13.18 -2.63 20.02
C GLU A 200 -12.71 -1.63 18.96
N ALA A 201 -13.15 -1.79 17.71
CA ALA A 201 -12.83 -0.87 16.63
C ALA A 201 -13.44 0.53 16.89
N ALA A 202 -14.69 0.58 17.34
CA ALA A 202 -15.39 1.80 17.77
C ALA A 202 -14.66 2.49 18.93
N GLY A 203 -14.24 1.73 19.95
CA GLY A 203 -13.48 2.27 21.09
C GLY A 203 -12.14 2.92 20.70
N LEU A 204 -11.50 2.46 19.63
CA LEU A 204 -10.23 3.00 19.14
C LEU A 204 -10.37 4.26 18.29
N THR A 205 -11.49 4.39 17.59
CA THR A 205 -11.76 5.49 16.66
C THR A 205 -12.63 6.58 17.29
N GLY A 206 -13.32 6.26 18.39
CA GLY A 206 -14.33 7.12 19.00
C GLY A 206 -15.64 7.18 18.21
N LEU A 207 -15.82 6.29 17.23
CA LEU A 207 -17.04 6.16 16.44
C LEU A 207 -18.07 5.29 17.18
N GLU A 208 -19.34 5.42 16.83
CA GLU A 208 -20.41 4.55 17.35
C GLU A 208 -20.40 3.19 16.61
N SER A 209 -20.69 2.09 17.33
CA SER A 209 -20.75 0.73 16.77
C SER A 209 -22.10 0.36 16.15
#